data_AF-A0A4P1RXI5-F1
#
_entry.id   AF-A0A4P1RXI5-F1
#
_cell.length_a   1.000
_cell.length_b   1.000
_cell.length_c   1.000
_cell.angle_alpha   90.00
_cell.angle_beta   90.00
_cell.angle_gamma   90.00
#
_symmetry.space_group_name_H-M   'P 1'
#
loop_
_entity.id
_entity.type
_entity.pdbx_description
1 polymer ?
#
loop_
_entity_poly.entity_id
_entity_poly.type
_entity_poly.pdbx_seq_one_letter_code
_entity_poly.pdbx_strand_id
1 'polypeptide(L)'
;MVVFAMFIALSVSAYLHVTFKGKVYPVSLYDYINPFHGFEFSGGLPVMEMIFNFLPLVLVIVLAFKWYRPFCYAVCPVGLFTHWMEQAGALRVTFIPDKCTHCNLCVTETSCPAVPEILKDAVYRPDCFACNQCISACPTGALKWGLRRSAPDVK
;
A
#
# COMPACT_ATOMS: atom_id res chain seq x y z
N MET A 1 9.94 19.00 0.39
CA MET A 1 9.01 20.13 0.65
C MET A 1 8.03 20.36 -0.51
N VAL A 2 8.47 20.45 -1.77
CA VAL A 2 7.59 20.69 -2.93
C VAL A 2 6.48 19.63 -3.08
N VAL A 3 6.81 18.35 -2.90
CA VAL A 3 5.84 17.25 -2.98
C VAL A 3 4.77 17.33 -1.88
N PHE A 4 5.17 17.70 -0.67
CA PHE A 4 4.26 17.86 0.47
C PHE A 4 3.35 19.08 0.30
N ALA A 5 3.87 20.18 -0.23
CA ALA A 5 3.08 21.36 -0.56
C ALA A 5 2.08 21.09 -1.70
N MET A 6 2.47 20.31 -2.73
CA MET A 6 1.55 19.86 -3.78
C MET A 6 0.45 18.96 -3.22
N PHE A 7 0.79 18.04 -2.31
CA PHE A 7 -0.20 17.19 -1.66
C PHE A 7 -1.21 18.01 -0.85
N ILE A 8 -0.75 18.96 -0.03
CA ILE A 8 -1.63 19.85 0.74
C ILE A 8 -2.50 20.70 -0.18
N ALA A 9 -1.94 21.29 -1.24
CA ALA A 9 -2.69 22.11 -2.17
C ALA A 9 -3.81 21.30 -2.86
N LEU A 10 -3.51 20.08 -3.30
CA LEU A 10 -4.49 19.17 -3.92
C LEU A 10 -5.59 18.76 -2.93
N SER A 11 -5.23 18.44 -1.68
CA SER A 11 -6.21 18.10 -0.64
C SER A 11 -7.13 19.27 -0.27
N VAL A 12 -6.57 20.49 -0.16
CA VAL A 12 -7.34 21.70 0.18
C VAL A 12 -8.27 22.10 -0.96
N SER A 13 -7.81 22.04 -2.22
CA SER A 13 -8.67 22.30 -3.38
C SER A 13 -9.80 21.27 -3.50
N ALA A 14 -9.53 20.00 -3.22
CA ALA A 14 -10.56 18.96 -3.22
C ALA A 14 -11.64 19.28 -2.17
N TYR A 15 -11.26 19.70 -0.96
CA TYR A 15 -12.20 19.99 0.13
C TYR A 15 -13.05 21.25 -0.12
N LEU A 16 -12.44 22.32 -0.64
CA LEU A 16 -13.14 23.59 -0.94
C LEU A 16 -14.17 23.46 -2.07
N HIS A 17 -14.00 22.51 -3.00
CA HIS A 17 -14.95 22.31 -4.11
C HIS A 17 -16.10 21.34 -3.79
N VAL A 18 -15.99 20.53 -2.74
CA VAL A 18 -17.07 19.64 -2.26
C VAL A 18 -18.25 20.44 -1.65
N THR A 19 -18.05 21.71 -1.27
CA THR A 19 -19.05 22.55 -0.61
C THR A 19 -19.54 23.74 -1.45
N PHE A 20 -19.57 23.62 -2.78
CA PHE A 20 -20.17 24.68 -3.61
C PHE A 20 -21.71 24.52 -3.66
N LYS A 21 -22.42 25.37 -2.90
CA LYS A 21 -23.91 25.44 -2.84
C LYS A 21 -24.63 24.16 -2.36
N GLY A 22 -24.06 23.42 -1.40
CA GLY A 22 -24.78 22.34 -0.71
C GLY A 22 -25.17 21.14 -1.58
N LYS A 23 -24.60 21.01 -2.79
CA LYS A 23 -24.68 19.81 -3.63
C LYS A 23 -23.26 19.30 -3.87
N VAL A 24 -23.03 18.03 -3.54
CA VAL A 24 -21.74 17.34 -3.73
C VAL A 24 -21.62 17.03 -5.22
N TYR A 25 -20.68 17.69 -5.90
CA TYR A 25 -20.31 17.34 -7.27
C TYR A 25 -19.04 16.49 -7.21
N PRO A 26 -18.98 15.33 -7.88
CA PRO A 26 -17.77 14.52 -7.92
C PRO A 26 -16.72 15.24 -8.78
N VAL A 27 -15.76 15.89 -8.12
CA VAL A 27 -14.74 16.73 -8.80
C VAL A 27 -13.54 15.91 -9.28
N SER A 28 -13.43 14.65 -8.87
CA SER A 28 -12.29 13.81 -9.19
C SER A 28 -12.73 12.51 -9.85
N LEU A 29 -11.99 12.07 -10.86
CA LEU A 29 -12.17 10.75 -11.47
C LEU A 29 -12.08 9.62 -10.41
N TYR A 30 -11.40 9.88 -9.29
CA TYR A 30 -11.29 8.98 -8.16
C TYR A 30 -12.64 8.67 -7.50
N ASP A 31 -13.57 9.63 -7.42
CA ASP A 31 -14.91 9.41 -6.83
C ASP A 31 -15.67 8.30 -7.56
N TYR A 32 -15.55 8.25 -8.89
CA TYR A 32 -16.20 7.22 -9.70
C TYR A 32 -15.59 5.82 -9.53
N ILE A 33 -14.31 5.73 -9.17
CA ILE A 33 -13.58 4.45 -9.03
C ILE A 33 -13.49 4.03 -7.56
N ASN A 34 -13.95 4.86 -6.64
CA ASN A 34 -13.84 4.60 -5.22
C ASN A 34 -14.80 3.46 -4.79
N PRO A 35 -14.28 2.29 -4.37
CA PRO A 35 -15.10 1.16 -3.97
C PRO A 35 -15.91 1.43 -2.69
N PHE A 36 -15.58 2.47 -1.93
CA PHE A 36 -16.25 2.77 -0.66
C PHE A 36 -17.69 3.28 -0.83
N HIS A 37 -18.07 3.82 -1.99
CA HIS A 37 -19.46 4.20 -2.28
C HIS A 37 -20.41 3.00 -2.29
N GLY A 38 -19.91 1.78 -2.50
CA GLY A 38 -20.71 0.56 -2.37
C GLY A 38 -21.20 0.28 -0.95
N PHE A 39 -20.57 0.86 0.08
CA PHE A 39 -21.01 0.74 1.48
C PHE A 39 -22.05 1.80 1.88
N GLU A 40 -22.24 2.84 1.08
CA GLU A 40 -23.25 3.87 1.27
C GLU A 40 -24.62 3.36 0.79
N PHE A 41 -25.15 2.37 1.49
CA PHE A 41 -26.47 1.79 1.20
C PHE A 41 -27.57 2.77 1.62
N SER A 42 -27.80 3.80 0.81
CA SER A 42 -28.91 4.74 1.00
C SER A 42 -30.15 4.20 0.30
N GLY A 43 -31.17 3.83 1.09
CA GLY A 43 -32.40 3.18 0.65
C GLY A 43 -33.37 4.06 -0.16
N GLY A 44 -32.90 4.62 -1.27
CA GLY A 44 -33.70 5.50 -2.14
C GLY A 44 -33.08 5.88 -3.48
N LEU A 45 -31.91 5.33 -3.86
CA LEU A 45 -31.24 5.66 -5.13
C LEU A 45 -31.79 4.85 -6.31
N PRO A 46 -31.78 5.40 -7.55
CA PRO A 46 -32.14 4.65 -8.74
C PRO A 46 -31.21 3.46 -8.97
N VAL A 47 -31.74 2.34 -9.49
CA VAL A 47 -31.01 1.07 -9.67
C VAL A 47 -29.68 1.24 -10.42
N MET A 48 -29.61 2.19 -11.35
CA MET A 48 -28.38 2.48 -12.10
C MET A 48 -27.24 3.00 -11.23
N GLU A 49 -27.51 3.89 -10.26
CA GLU A 49 -26.48 4.41 -9.36
C GLU A 49 -25.98 3.35 -8.38
N MET A 50 -26.87 2.43 -8.00
CA MET A 50 -26.48 1.26 -7.21
C MET A 50 -25.45 0.40 -7.96
N ILE A 51 -25.66 0.13 -9.26
CA ILE A 51 -24.71 -0.67 -10.04
C ILE A 51 -23.33 0.00 -10.12
N PHE A 52 -23.27 1.31 -10.40
CA PHE A 52 -22.01 2.04 -10.49
C PHE A 52 -21.24 2.08 -9.17
N ASN A 53 -21.93 2.19 -8.03
CA ASN A 53 -21.29 2.20 -6.71
C ASN A 53 -20.80 0.82 -6.26
N PHE A 54 -21.54 -0.26 -6.59
CA PHE A 54 -21.16 -1.62 -6.20
C PHE A 54 -20.11 -2.26 -7.11
N LEU A 55 -20.05 -1.88 -8.39
CA LEU A 55 -19.11 -2.45 -9.36
C LEU A 55 -17.62 -2.34 -8.94
N PRO A 56 -17.08 -1.15 -8.57
CA PRO A 56 -15.68 -1.04 -8.15
C PRO A 56 -15.40 -1.83 -6.87
N LEU A 57 -16.37 -1.93 -5.94
CA LEU A 57 -16.24 -2.75 -4.74
C LEU A 57 -16.07 -4.23 -5.08
N VAL A 58 -16.93 -4.76 -5.95
CA VAL A 58 -16.86 -6.16 -6.38
C VAL A 58 -15.55 -6.44 -7.12
N LEU A 59 -15.13 -5.54 -8.02
CA LEU A 59 -13.86 -5.69 -8.73
C LEU A 59 -12.66 -5.71 -7.77
N VAL A 60 -12.62 -4.81 -6.79
CA VAL A 60 -11.53 -4.78 -5.80
C VAL A 60 -11.51 -6.05 -4.95
N ILE A 61 -12.68 -6.56 -4.53
CA ILE A 61 -12.77 -7.82 -3.77
C ILE A 61 -12.26 -8.99 -4.61
N VAL A 62 -12.69 -9.12 -5.86
CA VAL A 62 -12.24 -10.18 -6.77
C VAL A 62 -10.72 -10.10 -6.98
N LEU A 63 -10.20 -8.90 -7.21
CA LEU A 63 -8.75 -8.69 -7.37
C LEU A 63 -7.97 -8.95 -6.07
N ALA A 64 -8.57 -8.71 -4.90
CA ALA A 64 -7.92 -8.90 -3.60
C ALA A 64 -7.63 -10.38 -3.29
N PHE A 65 -8.34 -11.33 -3.91
CA PHE A 65 -8.01 -12.75 -3.80
C PHE A 65 -6.67 -13.11 -4.47
N LYS A 66 -6.27 -12.37 -5.50
CA LYS A 66 -5.06 -12.65 -6.28
C LYS A 66 -3.90 -11.73 -5.94
N TRP A 67 -4.19 -10.48 -5.59
CA TRP A 67 -3.18 -9.46 -5.34
C TRP A 67 -3.34 -8.85 -3.96
N TYR A 68 -2.22 -8.59 -3.30
CA TYR A 68 -2.20 -7.88 -2.03
C TYR A 68 -2.55 -6.40 -2.28
N ARG A 69 -3.67 -5.94 -1.73
CA ARG A 69 -4.13 -4.52 -1.74
C ARG A 69 -4.13 -3.86 -3.14
N PRO A 70 -4.87 -4.42 -4.12
CA PRO A 70 -4.82 -3.96 -5.51
C PRO A 70 -5.31 -2.52 -5.67
N PHE A 71 -6.34 -2.12 -4.91
CA PHE A 71 -6.86 -0.76 -4.95
C PHE A 71 -5.82 0.27 -4.49
N CYS A 72 -5.11 -0.03 -3.40
CA CYS A 72 -4.14 0.89 -2.82
C CYS A 72 -2.95 1.14 -3.76
N TYR A 73 -2.52 0.12 -4.51
CA TYR A 73 -1.41 0.25 -5.46
C TYR A 73 -1.82 0.80 -6.83
N ALA A 74 -3.05 0.56 -7.30
CA ALA A 74 -3.46 0.91 -8.66
C ALA A 74 -4.23 2.22 -8.78
N VAL A 75 -5.08 2.54 -7.80
CA VAL A 75 -6.08 3.62 -7.93
C VAL A 75 -5.96 4.65 -6.80
N CYS A 76 -5.62 4.22 -5.58
CA CYS A 76 -5.55 5.13 -4.45
C CYS A 76 -4.34 6.06 -4.57
N PRO A 77 -4.52 7.40 -4.65
CA PRO A 77 -3.42 8.33 -4.75
C PRO A 77 -2.53 8.30 -3.51
N VAL A 78 -3.11 8.07 -2.33
CA VAL A 78 -2.36 7.95 -1.07
C VAL A 78 -1.55 6.66 -1.03
N GLY A 79 -2.15 5.53 -1.40
CA GLY A 79 -1.47 4.23 -1.38
C GLY A 79 -0.30 4.16 -2.37
N LEU A 80 -0.49 4.69 -3.58
CA LEU A 80 0.58 4.80 -4.57
C LEU A 80 1.72 5.69 -4.06
N PHE A 81 1.38 6.81 -3.42
CA PHE A 81 2.37 7.73 -2.88
C PHE A 81 3.17 7.12 -1.73
N THR A 82 2.52 6.43 -0.79
CA THR A 82 3.22 5.75 0.31
C THR A 82 4.12 4.64 -0.19
N HIS A 83 3.67 3.86 -1.17
CA HIS A 83 4.47 2.80 -1.76
C HIS A 83 5.73 3.34 -2.45
N TRP A 84 5.57 4.43 -3.19
CA TRP A 84 6.69 5.10 -3.84
C TRP A 84 7.71 5.67 -2.84
N MET A 85 7.23 6.28 -1.75
CA MET A 85 8.12 6.77 -0.68
C MET A 85 8.86 5.62 0.00
N GLU A 86 8.18 4.50 0.27
CA GLU A 86 8.80 3.32 0.88
C GLU A 86 9.90 2.74 -0.01
N GLN A 87 9.66 2.67 -1.32
CA GLN A 87 10.67 2.26 -2.29
C GLN A 87 11.85 3.24 -2.35
N ALA A 88 11.61 4.53 -2.25
CA ALA A 88 12.66 5.55 -2.21
C ALA A 88 13.44 5.57 -0.88
N GLY A 89 12.91 4.91 0.17
CA GLY A 89 13.51 4.83 1.50
C GLY A 89 14.95 4.31 1.47
N ALA A 90 15.86 5.06 2.10
CA ALA A 90 17.25 4.66 2.22
C ALA A 90 17.43 3.54 3.27
N LEU A 91 16.63 3.53 4.34
CA LEU A 91 16.70 2.54 5.41
C LEU A 91 15.63 1.48 5.19
N ARG A 92 16.05 0.21 5.01
CA ARG A 92 15.14 -0.91 4.76
C ARG A 92 15.65 -2.19 5.39
N VAL A 93 14.75 -3.17 5.55
CA VAL A 93 15.13 -4.52 5.93
C VAL A 93 15.96 -5.15 4.81
N THR A 94 17.18 -5.52 5.15
CA THR A 94 18.19 -6.09 4.25
C THR A 94 18.40 -7.56 4.60
N PHE A 95 18.54 -8.38 3.58
CA PHE A 95 18.74 -9.82 3.70
C PHE A 95 20.24 -10.15 3.53
N ILE A 96 20.76 -10.97 4.43
CA ILE A 96 22.13 -11.49 4.40
C ILE A 96 22.07 -12.99 4.06
N PRO A 97 22.40 -13.39 2.82
CA PRO A 97 22.29 -14.78 2.40
C PRO A 97 23.17 -15.71 3.24
N ASP A 98 24.38 -15.26 3.63
CA ASP A 98 25.36 -16.09 4.35
C ASP A 98 24.90 -16.55 5.74
N LYS A 99 23.97 -15.83 6.36
CA LYS A 99 23.41 -16.17 7.68
C LYS A 99 22.07 -16.92 7.57
N CYS A 100 21.55 -17.13 6.36
CA CYS A 100 20.24 -17.75 6.15
C CYS A 100 20.34 -19.27 6.18
N THR A 101 19.51 -19.93 6.98
CA THR A 101 19.37 -21.40 7.02
C THR A 101 18.16 -21.91 6.24
N HIS A 102 17.48 -21.05 5.49
CA HIS A 102 16.24 -21.38 4.74
C HIS A 102 15.13 -22.03 5.59
N CYS A 103 15.08 -21.72 6.89
CA CYS A 103 14.08 -22.26 7.82
C CYS A 103 12.65 -21.74 7.62
N ASN A 104 12.45 -20.71 6.78
CA ASN A 104 11.16 -20.07 6.46
C ASN A 104 10.34 -19.51 7.63
N LEU A 105 10.88 -19.50 8.86
CA LEU A 105 10.21 -18.97 10.05
C LEU A 105 9.75 -17.52 9.89
N CYS A 106 10.58 -16.68 9.27
CA CYS A 106 10.23 -15.28 9.02
C CYS A 106 8.99 -15.13 8.13
N VAL A 107 8.70 -16.07 7.23
CA VAL A 107 7.52 -16.06 6.36
C VAL A 107 6.30 -16.64 7.08
N THR A 108 6.47 -17.77 7.79
CA THR A 108 5.37 -18.46 8.45
C THR A 108 4.84 -17.72 9.66
N GLU A 109 5.71 -17.14 10.50
CA GLU A 109 5.32 -16.45 11.73
C GLU A 109 4.69 -15.08 11.47
N THR A 110 5.22 -14.33 10.49
CA THR A 110 4.71 -12.96 10.23
C THR A 110 3.63 -12.90 9.18
N SER A 111 3.53 -13.89 8.28
CA SER A 111 2.64 -13.86 7.10
C SER A 111 2.74 -12.55 6.30
N CYS A 112 3.90 -11.88 6.34
CA CYS A 112 4.09 -10.58 5.71
C CYS A 112 4.43 -10.75 4.22
N PRO A 113 3.68 -10.14 3.29
CA PRO A 113 3.92 -10.29 1.85
C PRO A 113 5.23 -9.67 1.40
N ALA A 114 5.81 -8.74 2.17
CA ALA A 114 7.10 -8.14 1.85
C ALA A 114 8.27 -9.12 2.09
N VAL A 115 8.16 -10.06 3.04
CA VAL A 115 9.28 -10.94 3.43
C VAL A 115 9.75 -11.84 2.27
N PRO A 116 8.87 -12.54 1.52
CA PRO A 116 9.30 -13.32 0.36
C PRO A 116 10.08 -12.51 -0.68
N GLU A 117 9.69 -11.26 -0.93
CA GLU A 117 10.37 -10.39 -1.88
C GLU A 117 11.67 -9.80 -1.31
N ILE A 118 11.78 -9.62 0.02
CA ILE A 118 13.04 -9.28 0.71
C ILE A 118 14.05 -10.42 0.56
N LEU A 119 13.62 -11.68 0.72
CA LEU A 119 14.49 -12.86 0.61
C LEU A 119 15.02 -13.08 -0.81
N LYS A 120 14.27 -12.66 -1.84
CA LYS A 120 14.71 -12.68 -3.25
C LYS A 120 15.59 -11.48 -3.64
N ASP A 121 15.85 -10.59 -2.69
CA ASP A 121 16.46 -9.28 -2.92
C ASP A 121 15.78 -8.49 -4.06
N ALA A 122 14.46 -8.58 -4.15
CA ALA A 122 13.71 -7.92 -5.21
C ALA A 122 13.84 -6.38 -5.12
N VAL A 123 13.97 -5.74 -6.28
CA VAL A 123 14.01 -4.27 -6.41
C VAL A 123 12.68 -3.65 -6.00
N TYR A 124 11.59 -4.29 -6.40
CA TYR A 124 10.21 -3.90 -6.08
C TYR A 124 9.68 -4.84 -5.01
N ARG A 125 9.32 -4.29 -3.85
CA ARG A 125 8.83 -5.05 -2.70
C ARG A 125 7.47 -4.49 -2.28
N PRO A 126 6.53 -5.33 -1.81
CA PRO A 126 5.32 -4.86 -1.15
C PRO A 126 5.64 -3.93 0.03
N ASP A 127 4.68 -3.09 0.41
CA ASP A 127 4.81 -2.14 1.52
C ASP A 127 5.34 -2.80 2.80
N CYS A 128 6.37 -2.21 3.40
CA CYS A 128 6.89 -2.60 4.71
C CYS A 128 6.50 -1.54 5.76
N PHE A 129 5.80 -1.96 6.81
CA PHE A 129 5.41 -1.06 7.91
C PHE A 129 6.46 -0.95 9.02
N ALA A 130 7.71 -1.37 8.76
CA ALA A 130 8.81 -1.33 9.73
C ALA A 130 8.48 -1.96 11.10
N CYS A 131 7.60 -2.98 11.14
CA CYS A 131 7.10 -3.57 12.40
C CYS A 131 8.12 -4.46 13.13
N ASN A 132 9.29 -4.73 12.53
CA ASN A 132 10.37 -5.56 13.07
C ASN A 132 10.05 -7.04 13.35
N GLN A 133 8.83 -7.51 13.08
CA GLN A 133 8.44 -8.88 13.39
C GLN A 133 9.27 -9.92 12.64
N CYS A 134 9.65 -9.65 11.38
CA CYS A 134 10.47 -10.58 10.60
C CYS A 134 11.92 -10.65 11.10
N ILE A 135 12.43 -9.56 11.69
CA ILE A 135 13.76 -9.51 12.31
C ILE A 135 13.75 -10.32 13.61
N SER A 136 12.73 -10.13 14.46
CA SER A 136 12.60 -10.89 15.72
C SER A 136 12.34 -12.38 15.50
N ALA A 137 11.63 -12.74 14.43
CA ALA A 137 11.35 -14.14 14.09
C ALA A 137 12.56 -14.88 13.51
N CYS A 138 13.63 -14.17 13.10
CA CYS A 138 14.79 -14.79 12.48
C CYS A 138 15.82 -15.22 13.54
N PRO A 139 16.01 -16.54 13.80
CA PRO A 139 16.93 -17.00 14.84
C PRO A 139 18.41 -16.78 14.51
N THR A 140 18.75 -16.63 13.22
CA THR A 140 20.14 -16.48 12.75
C THR A 140 20.55 -15.04 12.50
N GLY A 141 19.63 -14.07 12.64
CA GLY A 141 19.91 -12.67 12.36
C GLY A 141 20.20 -12.37 10.88
N ALA A 142 19.66 -13.17 9.96
CA ALA A 142 19.81 -12.97 8.51
C ALA A 142 19.04 -11.75 7.98
N LEU A 143 18.04 -11.27 8.73
CA LEU A 143 17.29 -10.05 8.43
C LEU A 143 17.70 -8.94 9.40
N LYS A 144 18.12 -7.79 8.86
CA LYS A 144 18.49 -6.62 9.67
C LYS A 144 18.16 -5.32 8.98
N TRP A 145 18.12 -4.23 9.75
CA TRP A 145 18.10 -2.89 9.17
C TRP A 145 19.42 -2.60 8.45
N GLY A 146 19.32 -2.08 7.23
CA GLY A 146 20.45 -1.72 6.40
C GLY A 146 20.12 -0.59 5.45
N LEU A 147 21.15 0.11 4.97
CA LEU A 147 20.99 1.11 3.94
C LEU A 147 20.81 0.44 2.58
N ARG A 148 20.01 1.04 1.70
CA ARG A 148 19.69 0.55 0.34
C ARG A 148 20.93 0.20 -0.48
N ARG A 149 22.09 0.83 -0.20
CA ARG A 149 23.40 0.59 -0.84
C ARG A 149 24.42 -0.17 0.00
N SER A 150 24.10 -0.48 1.25
CA SER A 150 24.98 -1.26 2.11
C SER A 150 24.39 -2.65 2.23
N ALA A 151 24.73 -3.52 1.27
CA ALA A 151 25.00 -4.90 1.66
C ALA A 151 26.12 -4.81 2.71
N PRO A 152 25.87 -5.09 3.99
CA PRO A 152 26.90 -4.85 4.99
C PRO A 152 27.87 -6.01 4.91
N ASP A 153 29.10 -5.63 4.56
CA ASP A 153 30.35 -6.38 4.57
C ASP A 153 30.36 -7.52 5.60
N VAL A 154 30.71 -8.71 5.12
CA VAL A 154 30.87 -9.92 5.93
C VAL A 154 32.17 -9.76 6.72
N LYS A 155 32.03 -9.60 8.04
CA LYS A 155 33.06 -9.95 9.01
C LYS A 155 32.47 -10.84 10.09
#